data_AF-A0A1F5A6Q6-F1
#
_entry.id   AF-A0A1F5A6Q6-F1
#
_cell.length_a   1.000
_cell.length_b   1.000
_cell.length_c   1.000
_cell.angle_alpha   90.00
_cell.angle_beta   90.00
_cell.angle_gamma   90.00
#
_symmetry.space_group_name_H-M   'P 1'
#
loop_
_entity.id
_entity.type
_entity.pdbx_description
1 polymer ?
#
loop_
_entity_poly.entity_id
_entity_poly.type
_entity_poly.pdbx_seq_one_letter_code
_entity_poly.pdbx_strand_id
1 'polypeptide(L)'
;MTSLNPKQSVEVFHLVLLDQIGRKLDKQTWALKGGCNLRFFFKSPRYSDDMDLDVQGVPVDALRERDVFDLHLLLETGLKPALGLTGKGEADLARIKESVLAVDFGQFKSQVVSYLEPDLQPHYDSEETWDAMRWRIIEALGEGPS
;
A
#
# COMPACT_ATOMS: atom_id res chain seq x y z
N MET A 1 21.80 -4.24 24.67
CA MET A 1 21.41 -4.44 23.26
C MET A 1 21.88 -3.23 22.48
N THR A 2 22.72 -3.41 21.47
CA THR A 2 23.16 -2.33 20.58
C THR A 2 21.97 -1.86 19.76
N SER A 3 21.71 -0.55 19.68
CA SER A 3 20.60 -0.05 18.85
C SER A 3 20.92 -0.29 17.37
N LEU A 4 19.93 -0.74 16.61
CA LEU A 4 20.06 -0.86 15.16
C LEU A 4 20.22 0.55 14.56
N ASN A 5 21.10 0.67 13.57
CA ASN A 5 21.12 1.87 12.74
C ASN A 5 19.91 1.86 11.78
N PRO A 6 19.55 3.00 11.15
CA PRO A 6 18.37 3.09 10.30
C PRO A 6 18.29 2.01 9.19
N LYS A 7 19.40 1.69 8.53
CA LYS A 7 19.44 0.65 7.48
C LYS A 7 19.21 -0.75 8.05
N GLN A 8 19.78 -1.03 9.21
CA GLN A 8 19.55 -2.29 9.91
C GLN A 8 18.09 -2.42 10.36
N SER A 9 17.47 -1.32 10.81
CA SER A 9 16.04 -1.31 11.15
C SER A 9 15.16 -1.63 9.93
N VAL A 10 15.48 -1.06 8.76
CA VAL A 10 14.79 -1.39 7.49
C VAL A 10 14.97 -2.86 7.11
N GLU A 11 16.20 -3.39 7.18
CA GLU A 11 16.45 -4.81 6.86
C GLU A 11 15.70 -5.76 7.81
N VAL A 12 15.68 -5.45 9.12
CA VAL A 12 14.91 -6.23 10.09
C VAL A 12 13.41 -6.14 9.79
N PHE A 13 12.90 -4.96 9.45
CA PHE A 13 11.51 -4.79 9.05
C PHE A 13 11.17 -5.65 7.81
N HIS A 14 11.98 -5.61 6.76
CA HIS A 14 11.77 -6.44 5.56
C HIS A 14 11.73 -7.93 5.89
N LEU A 15 12.66 -8.43 6.73
CA LEU A 15 12.69 -9.84 7.13
C LEU A 15 11.48 -10.24 7.98
N VAL A 16 11.06 -9.39 8.93
CA VAL A 16 9.85 -9.62 9.74
C VAL A 16 8.62 -9.63 8.86
N LEU A 17 8.51 -8.68 7.91
CA LEU A 17 7.39 -8.63 6.97
C LEU A 17 7.35 -9.88 6.10
N LEU A 18 8.49 -10.34 5.55
CA LEU A 18 8.58 -11.58 4.78
C LEU A 18 8.20 -12.82 5.60
N ASP A 19 8.60 -12.89 6.88
CA ASP A 19 8.19 -13.96 7.79
C ASP A 19 6.66 -13.95 8.02
N GLN A 20 6.07 -12.77 8.21
CA GLN A 20 4.61 -12.65 8.36
C GLN A 20 3.86 -13.04 7.09
N ILE A 21 4.30 -12.56 5.92
CA ILE A 21 3.70 -12.91 4.61
C ILE A 21 3.83 -14.42 4.39
N GLY A 22 5.01 -15.01 4.60
CA GLY A 22 5.26 -16.44 4.40
C GLY A 22 4.53 -17.37 5.37
N ARG A 23 4.05 -16.84 6.51
CA ARG A 23 3.19 -17.59 7.44
C ARG A 23 1.71 -17.48 7.10
N LYS A 24 1.27 -16.34 6.58
CA LYS A 24 -0.16 -16.02 6.39
C LYS A 24 -0.66 -16.27 4.97
N LEU A 25 0.19 -16.19 3.96
CA LEU A 25 -0.19 -16.33 2.55
C LEU A 25 0.31 -17.65 1.96
N ASP A 26 -0.41 -18.15 0.96
CA ASP A 26 0.06 -19.27 0.14
C ASP A 26 1.35 -18.87 -0.58
N LYS A 27 2.41 -19.66 -0.41
CA LYS A 27 3.73 -19.41 -0.98
C LYS A 27 3.78 -19.62 -2.50
N GLN A 28 2.74 -20.22 -3.09
CA GLN A 28 2.64 -20.38 -4.54
C GLN A 28 2.13 -19.11 -5.25
N THR A 29 1.56 -18.16 -4.51
CA THR A 29 0.92 -16.97 -5.10
C THR A 29 1.83 -15.74 -5.09
N TRP A 30 3.06 -15.84 -4.58
CA TRP A 30 3.98 -14.71 -4.55
C TRP A 30 5.45 -15.13 -4.54
N ALA A 31 6.33 -14.23 -4.95
CA ALA A 31 7.78 -14.41 -4.87
C ALA A 31 8.50 -13.09 -4.55
N LEU A 32 9.50 -13.14 -3.66
CA LEU A 32 10.40 -12.02 -3.44
C LEU A 32 11.37 -11.86 -4.63
N LYS A 33 11.48 -10.62 -5.12
CA LYS A 33 12.32 -10.25 -6.25
C LYS A 33 13.28 -9.12 -5.89
N GLY A 34 14.07 -8.71 -6.86
CA GLY A 34 14.84 -7.48 -6.80
C GLY A 34 16.01 -7.52 -5.80
N GLY A 35 16.36 -6.34 -5.30
CA GLY A 35 17.52 -6.13 -4.44
C GLY A 35 17.43 -6.90 -3.12
N CYS A 36 16.25 -6.93 -2.50
CA CYS A 36 16.01 -7.67 -1.26
C CYS A 36 16.23 -9.18 -1.43
N ASN A 37 15.79 -9.79 -2.54
CA ASN A 37 16.04 -11.22 -2.80
C ASN A 37 17.55 -11.50 -2.85
N LEU A 38 18.29 -10.69 -3.61
CA LEU A 38 19.74 -10.83 -3.75
C LEU A 38 20.46 -10.60 -2.41
N ARG A 39 20.01 -9.63 -1.62
CA ARG A 39 20.58 -9.29 -0.31
C ARG A 39 20.41 -10.43 0.70
N PHE A 40 19.19 -10.95 0.85
CA PHE A 40 18.88 -11.92 1.90
C PHE A 40 19.23 -13.37 1.53
N PHE A 41 19.02 -13.75 0.27
CA PHE A 41 19.13 -15.16 -0.15
C PHE A 41 20.37 -15.46 -1.01
N PHE A 42 20.92 -14.45 -1.70
CA PHE A 42 22.13 -14.61 -2.55
C PHE A 42 23.37 -13.89 -2.00
N LYS A 43 23.32 -13.42 -0.75
CA LYS A 43 24.45 -12.82 -0.01
C LYS A 43 25.06 -11.59 -0.70
N SER A 44 24.25 -10.82 -1.41
CA SER A 44 24.71 -9.55 -1.98
C SER A 44 25.20 -8.60 -0.87
N PRO A 45 26.39 -7.97 -1.02
CA PRO A 45 26.89 -7.01 -0.05
C PRO A 45 26.14 -5.67 -0.12
N ARG A 46 25.38 -5.43 -1.19
CA ARG A 46 24.61 -4.20 -1.38
C ARG A 46 23.34 -4.22 -0.56
N TYR A 47 23.11 -3.13 0.17
CA TYR A 47 21.85 -2.82 0.81
C TYR A 47 20.76 -2.48 -0.23
N SER A 48 19.50 -2.77 0.11
CA SER A 48 18.31 -2.50 -0.70
C SER A 48 17.33 -1.70 0.16
N ASP A 49 16.98 -0.49 -0.29
CA ASP A 49 15.99 0.36 0.37
C ASP A 49 14.57 -0.17 0.20
N ASP A 50 14.29 -0.79 -0.95
CA ASP A 50 12.97 -1.25 -1.34
C ASP A 50 12.87 -2.77 -1.41
N MET A 51 11.64 -3.29 -1.29
CA MET A 51 11.29 -4.71 -1.38
C MET A 51 10.24 -4.94 -2.48
N ASP A 52 10.61 -5.73 -3.49
CA ASP A 52 9.72 -6.06 -4.62
C ASP A 52 9.11 -7.46 -4.43
N LEU A 53 7.78 -7.57 -4.58
CA LEU A 53 7.04 -8.84 -4.57
C LEU A 53 6.33 -9.01 -5.91
N ASP A 54 6.61 -10.11 -6.61
CA ASP A 54 5.75 -10.56 -7.71
C ASP A 54 4.59 -11.35 -7.09
N VAL A 55 3.35 -11.09 -7.51
CA VAL A 55 2.14 -11.82 -7.08
C VAL A 55 1.44 -12.45 -8.28
N GLN A 56 0.80 -13.61 -8.06
CA GLN A 56 0.05 -14.35 -9.09
C GLN A 56 -1.38 -14.61 -8.62
N GLY A 57 -2.31 -14.74 -9.57
CA GLY A 57 -3.71 -15.05 -9.30
C GLY A 57 -4.56 -13.87 -8.83
N VAL A 58 -3.98 -12.67 -8.73
CA VAL A 58 -4.70 -11.43 -8.45
C VAL A 58 -4.77 -10.58 -9.73
N PRO A 59 -5.96 -10.23 -10.23
CA PRO A 59 -6.10 -9.30 -11.35
C PRO A 59 -5.48 -7.94 -10.99
N VAL A 60 -4.77 -7.32 -11.94
CA VAL A 60 -4.16 -5.99 -11.72
C VAL A 60 -5.21 -4.95 -11.32
N ASP A 61 -6.41 -5.05 -11.89
CA ASP A 61 -7.49 -4.11 -11.58
C ASP A 61 -8.01 -4.27 -10.14
N ALA A 62 -7.99 -5.50 -9.60
CA ALA A 62 -8.33 -5.73 -8.20
C ALA A 62 -7.32 -5.09 -7.23
N LEU A 63 -6.05 -4.96 -7.62
CA LEU A 63 -5.07 -4.21 -6.83
C LEU A 63 -5.33 -2.71 -6.90
N ARG A 64 -5.60 -2.18 -8.11
CA ARG A 64 -5.90 -0.74 -8.31
C ARG A 64 -7.13 -0.28 -7.55
N GLU A 65 -8.16 -1.11 -7.48
CA GLU A 65 -9.40 -0.81 -6.74
C GLU A 65 -9.15 -0.69 -5.23
N ARG A 66 -8.09 -1.31 -4.71
CA ARG A 66 -7.70 -1.25 -3.30
C ARG A 66 -6.83 -0.04 -2.95
N ASP A 67 -6.17 0.58 -3.94
CA ASP A 67 -5.25 1.70 -3.72
C ASP A 67 -5.90 2.85 -2.93
N VAL A 68 -7.19 3.10 -3.14
CA VAL A 68 -7.95 4.13 -2.42
C VAL A 68 -8.01 3.81 -0.92
N PHE A 69 -8.27 2.55 -0.57
CA PHE A 69 -8.33 2.12 0.83
C PHE A 69 -6.94 2.14 1.48
N ASP A 70 -5.91 1.68 0.77
CA ASP A 70 -4.54 1.68 1.28
C ASP A 70 -4.05 3.12 1.52
N LEU A 71 -4.36 4.05 0.61
CA LEU A 71 -4.10 5.49 0.80
C LEU A 71 -4.84 6.05 2.02
N HIS A 72 -6.11 5.69 2.19
CA HIS A 72 -6.87 6.10 3.38
C HIS A 72 -6.20 5.62 4.67
N LEU A 73 -5.83 4.33 4.76
CA LEU A 73 -5.14 3.79 5.93
C LEU A 73 -3.81 4.50 6.21
N LEU A 74 -3.03 4.82 5.18
CA LEU A 74 -1.79 5.60 5.34
C LEU A 74 -2.07 7.00 5.91
N LEU A 75 -3.12 7.68 5.44
CA LEU A 75 -3.51 8.98 5.98
C LEU A 75 -3.98 8.89 7.44
N GLU A 76 -4.57 7.77 7.86
CA GLU A 76 -4.96 7.55 9.26
C GLU A 76 -3.76 7.38 10.20
N THR A 77 -2.62 6.90 9.71
CA THR A 77 -1.40 6.82 10.54
C THR A 77 -0.76 8.18 10.82
N GLY A 78 -1.37 9.28 10.32
CA GLY A 78 -0.81 10.63 10.42
C GLY A 78 0.34 10.87 9.45
N LEU A 79 0.58 9.97 8.49
CA LEU A 79 1.43 10.26 7.35
C LEU A 79 0.74 11.34 6.54
N LYS A 80 1.25 12.57 6.66
CA LYS A 80 0.98 13.55 5.62
C LYS A 80 1.58 13.00 4.35
N PRO A 81 0.89 13.05 3.21
CA PRO A 81 1.52 12.78 1.95
C PRO A 81 2.61 13.84 1.79
N ALA A 82 3.83 13.52 2.23
CA ALA A 82 5.05 14.03 1.65
C ALA A 82 5.07 13.42 0.25
N LEU A 83 4.12 13.87 -0.57
CA LEU A 83 4.13 13.68 -1.99
C LEU A 83 5.38 14.41 -2.42
N GLY A 84 6.50 13.68 -2.39
CA GLY A 84 7.56 13.83 -3.35
C GLY A 84 6.98 13.58 -4.73
N LEU A 85 6.04 14.42 -5.16
CA LEU A 85 5.82 14.80 -6.55
C LEU A 85 6.99 15.70 -6.97
N THR A 86 8.20 15.43 -6.48
CA THR A 86 9.45 15.97 -6.98
C THR A 86 9.59 15.44 -8.41
N GLY A 87 8.85 16.02 -9.34
CA GLY A 87 8.82 15.68 -10.76
C GLY A 87 7.47 15.36 -11.40
N LYS A 88 6.33 15.39 -10.69
CA LYS A 88 5.00 15.10 -11.29
C LYS A 88 4.12 16.36 -11.31
N GLY A 89 3.66 16.75 -12.50
CA GLY A 89 2.91 18.00 -12.73
C GLY A 89 1.42 17.90 -12.41
N GLU A 90 0.69 19.01 -12.56
CA GLU A 90 -0.77 19.11 -12.33
C GLU A 90 -1.59 18.03 -13.06
N ALA A 91 -1.13 17.59 -14.23
CA ALA A 91 -1.78 16.53 -15.02
C ALA A 91 -1.79 15.17 -14.30
N ASP A 92 -0.74 14.84 -13.54
CA ASP A 92 -0.69 13.60 -12.76
C ASP A 92 -1.66 13.66 -11.57
N LEU A 93 -1.77 14.81 -10.90
CA LEU A 93 -2.74 15.01 -9.83
C LEU A 93 -4.18 14.89 -10.34
N ALA A 94 -4.48 15.44 -11.52
CA ALA A 94 -5.79 15.29 -12.15
C ALA A 94 -6.11 13.81 -12.43
N ARG A 95 -5.15 13.07 -12.99
CA ARG A 95 -5.31 11.63 -13.27
C ARG A 95 -5.47 10.78 -12.01
N ILE A 96 -4.79 11.12 -10.92
CA ILE A 96 -4.95 10.43 -9.63
C ILE A 96 -6.36 10.70 -9.08
N LYS A 97 -6.83 11.95 -9.10
CA LYS A 97 -8.20 12.30 -8.67
C LYS A 97 -9.25 11.56 -9.49
N GLU A 98 -9.10 11.51 -10.81
CA GLU A 98 -9.98 10.75 -11.70
C GLU A 98 -9.99 9.25 -11.34
N SER A 99 -8.81 8.68 -11.07
CA SER A 99 -8.69 7.26 -10.70
C SER A 99 -9.38 6.97 -9.36
N VAL A 100 -9.26 7.84 -8.36
CA VAL A 100 -9.94 7.70 -7.06
C VAL A 100 -11.46 7.76 -7.22
N LEU A 101 -11.95 8.66 -8.08
CA LEU A 101 -13.39 8.83 -8.33
C LEU A 101 -13.98 7.71 -9.20
N ALA A 102 -13.16 7.05 -10.02
CA ALA A 102 -13.60 5.97 -10.91
C ALA A 102 -13.96 4.68 -10.17
N VAL A 103 -13.45 4.47 -8.95
CA VAL A 103 -13.78 3.28 -8.15
C VAL A 103 -15.11 3.50 -7.43
N ASP A 104 -16.11 2.67 -7.72
CA ASP A 104 -17.42 2.72 -7.09
C ASP A 104 -17.48 1.90 -5.78
N PHE A 105 -18.56 2.11 -5.01
CA PHE A 105 -18.74 1.44 -3.72
C PHE A 105 -18.89 -0.09 -3.86
N GLY A 106 -19.46 -0.58 -4.97
CA GLY A 106 -19.61 -2.01 -5.22
C GLY A 106 -18.26 -2.69 -5.44
N GLN A 107 -17.37 -2.06 -6.22
CA GLN A 107 -15.98 -2.49 -6.40
C GLN A 107 -15.25 -2.52 -5.06
N PHE A 108 -15.30 -1.41 -4.30
CA PHE A 108 -14.71 -1.33 -2.96
C PHE A 108 -15.21 -2.43 -2.02
N LYS A 109 -16.53 -2.64 -1.94
CA LYS A 109 -17.13 -3.68 -1.11
C LYS A 109 -16.65 -5.08 -1.50
N SER A 110 -16.59 -5.35 -2.81
CA SER A 110 -16.18 -6.66 -3.34
C SER A 110 -14.69 -6.96 -3.12
N GLN A 111 -13.81 -5.96 -3.25
CA GLN A 111 -12.36 -6.16 -3.21
C GLN A 111 -11.72 -5.89 -1.84
N VAL A 112 -12.37 -5.09 -0.99
CA VAL A 112 -11.86 -4.72 0.33
C VAL A 112 -12.74 -5.30 1.43
N VAL A 113 -13.99 -4.83 1.55
CA VAL A 113 -14.84 -5.13 2.71
C VAL A 113 -15.05 -6.64 2.89
N SER A 114 -15.24 -7.37 1.79
CA SER A 114 -15.43 -8.83 1.80
C SER A 114 -14.23 -9.63 2.38
N TYR A 115 -13.04 -9.01 2.41
CA TYR A 115 -11.80 -9.60 2.90
C TYR A 115 -11.37 -9.05 4.27
N LEU A 116 -12.10 -8.09 4.86
CA LEU A 116 -11.84 -7.60 6.21
C LEU A 116 -12.36 -8.59 7.26
N GLU A 117 -11.74 -8.56 8.45
CA GLU A 117 -12.24 -9.29 9.62
C GLU A 117 -13.72 -8.92 9.88
N PRO A 118 -14.58 -9.89 10.26
CA PRO A 118 -16.02 -9.67 10.38
C PRO A 118 -16.40 -8.48 11.28
N ASP A 119 -15.61 -8.20 12.31
CA ASP A 119 -15.85 -7.10 13.26
C ASP A 119 -15.54 -5.72 12.66
N LEU A 120 -14.72 -5.66 11.61
CA LEU A 120 -14.36 -4.42 10.91
C LEU A 120 -15.28 -4.13 9.72
N GLN A 121 -15.94 -5.15 9.15
CA GLN A 121 -16.81 -4.97 7.97
C GLN A 121 -17.91 -3.92 8.20
N PRO A 122 -18.65 -3.88 9.33
CA PRO A 122 -19.71 -2.89 9.55
C PRO A 122 -19.20 -1.45 9.56
N HIS A 123 -17.92 -1.22 9.85
CA HIS A 123 -17.34 0.11 9.85
C HIS A 123 -17.19 0.68 8.42
N TYR A 124 -16.90 -0.20 7.46
CA TYR A 124 -16.64 0.17 6.06
C TYR A 124 -17.78 -0.18 5.10
N ASP A 125 -18.80 -0.95 5.52
CA ASP A 125 -19.96 -1.33 4.69
C ASP A 125 -21.02 -0.22 4.60
N SER A 126 -20.61 0.97 4.18
CA SER A 126 -21.48 2.12 3.93
C SER A 126 -20.93 2.96 2.79
N GLU A 127 -21.82 3.39 1.88
CA GLU A 127 -21.48 4.27 0.77
C GLU A 127 -21.05 5.67 1.28
N GLU A 128 -21.63 6.12 2.39
CA GLU A 128 -21.23 7.36 3.06
C GLU A 128 -19.80 7.29 3.61
N THR A 129 -19.40 6.16 4.22
CA THR A 129 -18.01 5.95 4.65
C THR A 129 -17.06 5.93 3.44
N TRP A 130 -17.46 5.26 2.36
CA TRP A 130 -16.67 5.23 1.13
C TRP A 130 -16.45 6.62 0.53
N ASP A 131 -17.50 7.42 0.43
CA ASP A 131 -17.42 8.80 -0.04
C ASP A 131 -16.52 9.66 0.84
N ALA A 132 -16.64 9.54 2.17
CA ALA A 132 -15.80 10.25 3.12
C ALA A 132 -14.31 9.91 2.94
N MET A 133 -13.97 8.63 2.72
CA MET A 133 -12.60 8.20 2.45
C MET A 133 -12.06 8.81 1.15
N ARG A 134 -12.82 8.76 0.06
CA ARG A 134 -12.42 9.35 -1.23
C ARG A 134 -12.19 10.85 -1.12
N TRP A 135 -13.08 11.58 -0.45
CA TRP A 135 -12.94 13.02 -0.23
C TRP A 135 -11.70 13.37 0.58
N ARG A 136 -11.44 12.65 1.68
CA ARG A 136 -10.26 12.85 2.51
C ARG A 136 -8.96 12.68 1.71
N ILE A 137 -8.91 11.71 0.80
CA ILE A 137 -7.75 11.51 -0.08
C ILE A 137 -7.60 12.68 -1.03
N ILE A 138 -8.67 13.08 -1.73
CA ILE A 138 -8.64 14.19 -2.69
C ILE A 138 -8.19 15.51 -2.03
N GLU A 139 -8.67 15.77 -0.81
CA GLU A 139 -8.27 16.91 0.01
C GLU A 139 -6.78 16.83 0.37
N ALA A 140 -6.32 15.70 0.90
CA ALA A 140 -4.92 15.48 1.24
C ALA A 140 -3.96 15.59 0.04
N LEU A 141 -4.42 15.24 -1.18
CA LEU A 141 -3.68 15.41 -2.43
C LEU A 141 -3.65 16.87 -2.93
N GLY A 142 -4.66 17.68 -2.56
CA GLY A 142 -4.77 19.09 -2.92
C GLY A 142 -4.00 20.04 -2.00
N GLU A 143 -3.81 19.65 -0.74
CA GLU A 143 -3.03 20.38 0.26
C GLU A 143 -1.56 19.93 0.35
N GLY A 144 -1.02 19.31 -0.70
CA GLY A 144 0.39 18.93 -0.77
C GLY A 144 1.32 20.14 -0.51
N PRO A 145 2.50 19.95 0.10
CA PRO A 145 3.30 21.04 0.62
C PRO A 145 3.72 22.03 -0.48
N SER A 146 3.36 23.30 -0.27
CA SER A 146 3.86 24.47 -1.02
C SER A 146 5.37 24.68 -0.82
#